data_AF-A0A0L0QU85-F1
#
_entry.id   AF-A0A0L0QU85-F1
#
_cell.length_a   1.000
_cell.length_b   1.000
_cell.length_c   1.000
_cell.angle_alpha   90.00
_cell.angle_beta   90.00
_cell.angle_gamma   90.00
#
_symmetry.space_group_name_H-M   'P 1'
#
loop_
_entity.id
_entity.type
_entity.pdbx_description
1 polymer ?
#
loop_
_entity_poly.entity_id
_entity_poly.type
_entity_poly.pdbx_seq_one_letter_code
_entity_poly.pdbx_strand_id
1 'polypeptide(L)'
;MIKLSVEELIEINDFYNGATRVTITHATGNTVLLELYDGRDIEEFILSKRNLIMVLRNFYVEDICDIVHSGVYGFIDVKVDKLNEHYPVQISVEDGHKYYCNLEELYYINGIVVYQKEMLSKK
;
A
#
# COMPACT_ATOMS: atom_id res chain seq x y z
N MET A 1 4.21 -14.27 -13.48
CA MET A 1 4.41 -12.85 -13.13
C MET A 1 4.99 -12.83 -11.74
N ILE A 2 6.11 -12.15 -11.51
CA ILE A 2 6.67 -12.03 -10.16
C ILE A 2 5.67 -11.22 -9.34
N LYS A 3 5.21 -11.78 -8.23
CA LYS A 3 4.30 -11.11 -7.31
C LYS A 3 5.16 -10.30 -6.34
N LEU A 4 5.03 -8.97 -6.37
CA LEU A 4 5.72 -8.08 -5.45
C LEU A 4 5.15 -8.23 -4.03
N SER A 5 6.02 -8.20 -3.03
CA SER A 5 5.63 -8.14 -1.61
C SER A 5 5.11 -6.75 -1.25
N VAL A 6 4.50 -6.62 -0.06
CA VAL A 6 4.05 -5.31 0.45
C VAL A 6 5.24 -4.41 0.71
N GLU A 7 6.36 -4.95 1.20
CA GLU A 7 7.61 -4.22 1.45
C GLU A 7 8.21 -3.66 0.15
N GLU A 8 8.28 -4.47 -0.91
CA GLU A 8 8.73 -3.99 -2.24
C GLU A 8 7.82 -2.87 -2.75
N LEU A 9 6.51 -2.95 -2.50
CA LEU A 9 5.55 -1.91 -2.89
C LEU A 9 5.69 -0.64 -2.06
N ILE A 10 6.08 -0.73 -0.79
CA ILE A 10 6.44 0.41 0.06
C ILE A 10 7.67 1.12 -0.52
N GLU A 11 8.73 0.37 -0.84
CA GLU A 11 9.96 0.94 -1.42
C GLU A 11 9.69 1.66 -2.74
N ILE A 12 8.87 1.06 -3.61
CA ILE A 12 8.46 1.67 -4.88
C ILE A 12 7.65 2.95 -4.64
N ASN A 13 6.74 2.94 -3.66
CA ASN A 13 5.92 4.11 -3.34
C ASN A 13 6.77 5.25 -2.73
N ASP A 14 7.74 4.93 -1.88
CA ASP A 14 8.70 5.91 -1.36
C ASP A 14 9.53 6.53 -2.49
N PHE A 15 10.03 5.69 -3.42
CA PHE A 15 10.75 6.19 -4.59
C PHE A 15 9.87 7.08 -5.46
N TYR A 16 8.61 6.68 -5.69
CA TYR A 16 7.63 7.47 -6.44
C TYR A 16 7.41 8.85 -5.82
N ASN A 17 7.31 8.93 -4.49
CA ASN A 17 7.15 10.21 -3.78
C ASN A 17 8.39 11.11 -3.88
N GLY A 18 9.57 10.53 -4.07
CA GLY A 18 10.83 11.25 -4.28
C GLY A 18 11.17 11.56 -5.74
N ALA A 19 10.43 11.01 -6.70
CA ALA A 19 10.76 11.11 -8.12
C ALA A 19 10.53 12.52 -8.67
N THR A 20 11.50 13.02 -9.44
CA THR A 20 11.40 14.31 -10.15
C THR A 20 10.63 14.19 -11.46
N ARG A 21 10.58 12.98 -12.05
CA ARG A 21 9.79 12.67 -13.23
C ARG A 21 9.28 11.23 -13.16
N VAL A 22 8.05 11.04 -13.61
CA VAL A 22 7.36 9.75 -13.67
C VAL A 22 6.90 9.51 -15.10
N THR A 23 7.21 8.33 -15.64
CA THR A 23 6.68 7.84 -16.92
C THR A 23 5.93 6.53 -16.69
N ILE A 24 4.75 6.39 -17.29
CA ILE A 24 3.95 5.18 -17.20
C ILE A 24 3.73 4.67 -18.62
N THR A 25 4.32 3.52 -18.93
CA THR A 25 4.21 2.89 -20.24
C THR A 25 3.32 1.65 -20.14
N HIS A 26 2.19 1.65 -20.86
CA HIS A 26 1.30 0.50 -20.90
C HIS A 26 1.90 -0.62 -21.73
N ALA A 27 2.31 -1.70 -21.07
CA ALA A 27 2.96 -2.83 -21.71
C ALA A 27 1.94 -3.75 -22.40
N THR A 28 1.14 -4.52 -21.67
CA THR A 28 0.01 -5.34 -22.18
C THR A 28 -0.83 -5.94 -21.02
N GLY A 29 -2.11 -6.24 -21.25
CA GLY A 29 -2.93 -6.98 -20.27
C GLY A 29 -3.15 -6.23 -18.94
N ASN A 30 -2.71 -6.84 -17.83
CA ASN A 30 -2.78 -6.26 -16.47
C ASN A 30 -1.43 -5.68 -16.00
N THR A 31 -0.42 -5.59 -16.87
CA THR A 31 0.90 -5.07 -16.50
C THR A 31 1.14 -3.66 -17.02
N VAL A 32 1.93 -2.91 -16.26
CA VAL A 32 2.38 -1.55 -16.57
C VAL A 32 3.85 -1.43 -16.22
N LEU A 33 4.61 -0.71 -17.05
CA LEU A 33 5.97 -0.31 -16.75
C LEU A 33 5.92 1.08 -16.13
N LEU A 34 6.42 1.21 -14.91
CA LEU A 34 6.59 2.46 -14.19
C LEU A 34 8.07 2.82 -14.20
N GLU A 35 8.40 3.97 -14.78
CA GLU A 35 9.77 4.49 -14.83
C GLU A 35 9.84 5.75 -13.95
N LEU A 36 10.75 5.75 -12.98
CA LEU A 36 10.91 6.80 -12.00
C LEU A 36 12.30 7.41 -12.12
N TYR A 37 12.39 8.73 -12.18
CA TYR A 37 13.65 9.46 -12.31
C TYR A 37 13.92 10.34 -11.10
N ASP A 38 15.03 10.11 -10.41
CA ASP A 38 15.41 10.82 -9.18
C ASP A 38 16.31 12.05 -9.42
N GLY A 39 16.61 12.37 -10.69
CA GLY A 39 17.57 13.41 -11.06
C GLY A 39 18.96 12.88 -11.43
N ARG A 40 19.23 11.59 -11.23
CA ARG A 40 20.46 10.91 -11.62
C ARG A 40 20.16 9.77 -12.57
N ASP A 41 19.39 8.80 -12.12
CA ASP A 41 19.15 7.53 -12.80
C ASP A 41 17.65 7.28 -12.99
N ILE A 42 17.32 6.42 -13.96
CA ILE A 42 15.95 5.95 -14.21
C ILE A 42 15.85 4.55 -13.62
N GLU A 43 14.91 4.37 -12.68
CA GLU A 43 14.53 3.08 -12.12
C GLU A 43 13.24 2.57 -12.78
N GLU A 44 13.21 1.29 -13.10
CA GLU A 44 12.11 0.65 -13.86
C GLU A 44 11.42 -0.44 -13.04
N PHE A 45 10.10 -0.33 -12.91
CA PHE A 45 9.28 -1.29 -12.15
C PHE A 45 8.14 -1.85 -13.01
N ILE A 46 7.99 -3.17 -13.02
CA ILE A 46 6.84 -3.83 -13.65
C ILE A 46 5.77 -4.07 -12.60
N LEU A 47 4.65 -3.35 -12.70
CA LEU A 47 3.55 -3.42 -11.76
C LEU A 47 2.31 -4.07 -12.39
N SER A 48 1.42 -4.59 -11.55
CA SER A 48 0.03 -4.77 -11.96
C SER A 48 -0.69 -3.41 -12.01
N LYS A 49 -1.76 -3.28 -12.79
CA LYS A 49 -2.58 -2.04 -12.80
C LYS A 49 -3.06 -1.66 -11.40
N ARG A 50 -3.44 -2.65 -10.60
CA ARG A 50 -3.89 -2.44 -9.22
C ARG A 50 -2.75 -1.92 -8.34
N ASN A 51 -1.56 -2.51 -8.42
CA ASN A 51 -0.41 -2.02 -7.65
C ASN A 51 0.00 -0.61 -8.07
N LEU A 52 -0.03 -0.28 -9.36
CA LEU A 52 0.18 1.09 -9.82
C LEU A 52 -0.84 2.06 -9.19
N ILE A 53 -2.13 1.72 -9.20
CA ILE A 53 -3.17 2.56 -8.58
C ILE A 53 -2.87 2.79 -7.10
N MET A 54 -2.44 1.76 -6.37
CA MET A 54 -2.10 1.87 -4.95
C MET A 54 -0.88 2.78 -4.72
N VAL A 55 0.16 2.65 -5.54
CA VAL A 55 1.34 3.54 -5.50
C VAL A 55 0.95 4.99 -5.79
N LEU A 56 0.15 5.24 -6.84
CA LEU A 56 -0.27 6.59 -7.22
C LEU A 56 -1.14 7.28 -6.15
N ARG A 57 -1.88 6.49 -5.36
CA ARG A 57 -2.69 6.98 -4.24
C ARG A 57 -1.90 7.13 -2.95
N ASN A 58 -0.61 6.83 -2.97
CA ASN A 58 0.26 6.85 -1.81
C ASN A 58 -0.17 5.87 -0.70
N PHE A 59 -0.82 4.77 -1.08
CA PHE A 59 -1.40 3.84 -0.11
C PHE A 59 -0.33 3.25 0.81
N TYR A 60 0.82 2.86 0.25
CA TYR A 60 1.82 2.10 0.99
C TYR A 60 2.63 2.96 1.99
N VAL A 61 2.54 4.29 1.89
CA VAL A 61 3.26 5.21 2.79
C VAL A 61 2.27 5.97 3.66
N GLU A 62 1.28 6.64 3.06
CA GLU A 62 0.38 7.52 3.81
C GLU A 62 -0.82 6.76 4.40
N ASP A 63 -1.55 6.01 3.57
CA ASP A 63 -2.76 5.31 4.04
C ASP A 63 -2.41 4.23 5.08
N ILE A 64 -1.36 3.43 4.85
CA ILE A 64 -0.91 2.44 5.84
C ILE A 64 -0.53 3.13 7.16
N CYS A 65 0.17 4.26 7.13
CA CYS A 65 0.53 4.98 8.34
C CYS A 65 -0.72 5.45 9.11
N ASP A 66 -1.72 5.99 8.42
CA ASP A 66 -2.97 6.42 9.05
C ASP A 66 -3.74 5.24 9.67
N ILE A 67 -3.89 4.15 8.91
CA ILE A 67 -4.56 2.93 9.39
C ILE A 67 -3.85 2.37 10.61
N VAL A 68 -2.51 2.31 10.59
CA VAL A 68 -1.71 1.83 11.71
C VAL A 68 -1.88 2.74 12.92
N HIS A 69 -1.82 4.07 12.74
CA HIS A 69 -2.02 5.03 13.82
C HIS A 69 -3.39 4.83 14.49
N SER A 70 -4.44 4.79 13.68
CA SER A 70 -5.81 4.52 14.11
C SER A 70 -5.93 3.16 14.82
N GLY A 71 -5.33 2.11 14.27
CA GLY A 71 -5.35 0.77 14.83
C GLY A 71 -4.58 0.63 16.15
N VAL A 72 -3.51 1.42 16.36
CA VAL A 72 -2.70 1.40 17.57
C VAL A 72 -3.37 2.16 18.71
N TYR A 73 -3.84 3.39 18.45
CA TYR A 73 -4.35 4.30 19.47
C TYR A 73 -5.87 4.27 19.64
N GLY A 74 -6.58 3.67 18.68
CA GLY A 74 -8.02 3.55 18.66
C GLY A 74 -8.47 2.16 18.18
N PHE A 75 -9.47 2.15 17.30
CA PHE A 75 -9.95 0.94 16.62
C PHE A 75 -10.04 1.07 15.10
N ILE A 76 -10.02 -0.08 14.44
CA ILE A 76 -10.33 -0.23 13.02
C ILE A 76 -11.43 -1.29 12.85
N ASP A 77 -12.38 -1.05 11.96
CA ASP A 77 -13.41 -2.02 11.55
C ASP A 77 -13.06 -2.60 10.18
N VAL A 78 -13.09 -3.92 10.05
CA VAL A 78 -12.66 -4.62 8.84
C VAL A 78 -13.83 -5.40 8.25
N LYS A 79 -14.13 -5.13 6.98
CA LYS A 79 -15.12 -5.87 6.19
C LYS A 79 -14.45 -6.54 5.01
N VAL A 80 -14.73 -7.83 4.83
CA VAL A 80 -14.17 -8.62 3.74
C VAL A 80 -15.28 -9.03 2.78
N ASP A 81 -15.20 -8.58 1.54
CA ASP A 81 -16.03 -9.01 0.43
C ASP A 81 -15.17 -9.80 -0.57
N LYS A 82 -15.24 -11.13 -0.49
CA LYS A 82 -14.47 -12.03 -1.36
C LYS A 82 -14.92 -12.00 -2.82
N LEU A 83 -16.04 -11.36 -3.15
CA LEU A 83 -16.50 -11.21 -4.53
C LEU A 83 -15.74 -10.09 -5.26
N ASN A 84 -15.08 -9.19 -4.53
CA ASN A 84 -14.24 -8.15 -5.12
C ASN A 84 -12.81 -8.66 -5.31
N GLU A 85 -12.42 -8.93 -6.56
CA GLU A 85 -11.12 -9.50 -6.89
C GLU A 85 -9.93 -8.56 -6.59
N HIS A 86 -10.12 -7.25 -6.71
CA HIS A 86 -9.01 -6.29 -6.64
C HIS A 86 -8.85 -5.63 -5.27
N TYR A 87 -9.95 -5.44 -4.56
CA TYR A 87 -10.00 -4.78 -3.25
C TYR A 87 -11.00 -5.48 -2.31
N PRO A 88 -10.73 -6.74 -1.92
CA PRO A 88 -11.65 -7.52 -1.10
C PRO A 88 -11.77 -7.03 0.33
N VAL A 89 -10.88 -6.17 0.81
CA VAL A 89 -10.86 -5.68 2.19
C VAL A 89 -11.21 -4.19 2.21
N GLN A 90 -12.18 -3.84 3.03
CA GLN A 90 -12.45 -2.46 3.45
C GLN A 90 -12.05 -2.32 4.92
N ILE A 91 -11.22 -1.32 5.21
CA ILE A 91 -10.86 -0.92 6.57
C ILE A 91 -11.51 0.44 6.84
N SER A 92 -12.26 0.56 7.93
CA SER A 92 -12.85 1.82 8.37
C SER A 92 -12.18 2.26 9.67
N VAL A 93 -11.72 3.50 9.75
CA VAL A 93 -11.08 4.08 10.95
C VAL A 93 -12.06 5.00 11.69
N GLU A 94 -11.68 5.49 12.88
CA GLU A 94 -12.60 6.17 13.82
C GLU A 94 -13.28 7.43 13.26
N ASP A 95 -12.60 8.17 12.38
CA ASP A 95 -13.13 9.38 11.77
C ASP A 95 -14.13 9.10 10.62
N GLY A 96 -14.37 7.82 10.31
CA GLY A 96 -15.24 7.36 9.24
C GLY A 96 -14.57 7.23 7.87
N HIS A 97 -13.26 7.53 7.75
CA HIS A 97 -12.48 7.29 6.55
C HIS A 97 -12.41 5.80 6.24
N LYS A 98 -12.36 5.47 4.93
CA LYS A 98 -12.39 4.09 4.43
C LYS A 98 -11.25 3.83 3.47
N TYR A 99 -10.45 2.83 3.81
CA TYR A 99 -9.36 2.33 3.02
C TYR A 99 -9.72 0.99 2.38
N TYR A 100 -9.14 0.71 1.22
CA TYR A 100 -9.44 -0.48 0.44
C TYR A 100 -8.15 -1.18 0.06
N CYS A 101 -8.02 -2.44 0.46
CA CYS A 101 -6.78 -3.20 0.31
C CYS A 101 -7.08 -4.67 -0.02
N ASN A 102 -6.03 -5.44 -0.24
CA ASN A 102 -6.12 -6.89 -0.36
C ASN A 102 -5.81 -7.56 1.00
N LEU A 103 -5.96 -8.89 1.07
CA LEU A 103 -5.73 -9.63 2.31
C LEU A 103 -4.28 -9.61 2.78
N GLU A 104 -3.31 -9.59 1.88
CA GLU A 104 -1.88 -9.57 2.20
C GLU A 104 -1.49 -8.25 2.86
N GLU A 105 -1.97 -7.13 2.33
CA GLU A 105 -1.81 -5.79 2.93
C GLU A 105 -2.49 -5.71 4.30
N LEU A 106 -3.70 -6.27 4.44
CA LEU A 106 -4.36 -6.34 5.75
C LEU A 106 -3.52 -7.12 6.77
N TYR A 107 -2.94 -8.26 6.39
CA TYR A 107 -2.08 -9.02 7.30
C TYR A 107 -0.81 -8.26 7.67
N TYR A 108 -0.20 -7.57 6.71
CA TYR A 108 0.95 -6.71 6.94
C TYR A 108 0.62 -5.59 7.95
N ILE A 109 -0.47 -4.85 7.71
CA ILE A 109 -0.96 -3.78 8.59
C ILE A 109 -1.22 -4.32 10.01
N ASN A 110 -1.94 -5.44 10.13
CA ASN A 110 -2.24 -6.05 11.43
C ASN A 110 -0.97 -6.46 12.18
N GLY A 111 0.04 -6.98 11.49
CA GLY A 111 1.33 -7.32 12.07
C GLY A 111 1.99 -6.11 12.74
N ILE A 112 1.98 -4.95 12.06
CA ILE A 112 2.52 -3.70 12.61
C ILE A 112 1.71 -3.22 13.82
N VAL A 113 0.38 -3.20 13.71
CA VAL A 113 -0.51 -2.74 14.80
C VAL A 113 -0.32 -3.58 16.07
N VAL A 114 -0.29 -4.91 15.93
CA VAL A 114 -0.09 -5.83 17.07
C VAL A 114 1.27 -5.59 17.71
N TYR A 115 2.33 -5.55 16.91
CA TYR A 115 3.68 -5.31 17.41
C TYR A 115 3.79 -3.99 18.19
N GLN A 116 3.25 -2.90 17.66
CA GLN A 116 3.28 -1.60 18.34
C GLN A 116 2.45 -1.58 19.63
N LYS A 117 1.26 -2.20 19.64
CA LYS A 117 0.45 -2.34 20.86
C LYS A 117 1.19 -3.12 21.96
N GLU A 118 1.89 -4.20 21.60
CA GLU A 118 2.72 -4.95 22.54
C GLU A 118 3.91 -4.15 23.09
N MET A 119 4.49 -3.25 22.29
CA MET A 119 5.57 -2.38 22.76
C MET A 119 5.07 -1.30 23.73
N LEU A 120 3.82 -0.82 23.57
CA LEU A 120 3.22 0.15 24.47
C LEU A 120 2.82 -0.46 25.82
N SER A 121 2.36 -1.72 25.84
CA SER A 121 1.97 -2.40 27.09
C SER A 121 3.17 -2.82 27.96
N LYS A 122 4.39 -2.80 27.41
CA LYS A 122 5.64 -3.10 28.11
C LYS A 122 6.31 -1.86 28.72
N LYS A 123 5.75 -0.66 28.51
CA LYS A 123 6.22 0.60 29.12
C LYS A 123 5.47 0.88 30.41
#